data_AF-A0AAI9WAF0-F1
#
_entry.id   AF-A0AAI9WAF0-F1
#
_cell.length_a   1.000
_cell.length_b   1.000
_cell.length_c   1.000
_cell.angle_alpha   90.00
_cell.angle_beta   90.00
_cell.angle_gamma   90.00
#
_symmetry.space_group_name_H-M   'P 1'
#
loop_
_entity.id
_entity.type
_entity.pdbx_description
1 polymer ?
#
loop_
_entity_poly.entity_id
_entity_poly.type
_entity_poly.pdbx_seq_one_letter_code
_entity_poly.pdbx_strand_id
1 'polypeptide(L)'
;MMKTDSLSLAAEKVGEILGAEMELYEGFWQVIKKRTIKAHTSFDMCVSWSLELSVSFKPSTHNQLAINKAEVFLLPEELASFTGALIQHPIHFPSSFSQRLSTERGMHCIRLA
;
A
#
# COMPACT_ATOMS: atom_id res chain seq x y z
N MET A 1 -15.45 15.03 26.98
CA MET A 1 -14.09 14.56 26.64
C MET A 1 -14.19 13.10 26.19
N MET A 2 -14.70 12.83 24.97
CA MET A 2 -15.09 11.48 24.50
C MET A 2 -14.69 11.16 23.05
N LYS A 3 -14.09 12.10 22.30
CA LYS A 3 -13.72 11.89 20.89
C LYS A 3 -12.37 11.19 20.70
N THR A 4 -11.51 11.23 21.72
CA THR A 4 -10.16 10.67 21.65
C THR A 4 -10.19 9.14 21.67
N ASP A 5 -11.13 8.55 22.42
CA ASP A 5 -11.24 7.10 22.64
C ASP A 5 -11.76 6.32 21.43
N SER A 6 -12.60 6.94 20.59
CA SER A 6 -13.13 6.25 19.39
C SER A 6 -12.12 6.21 18.24
N LEU A 7 -11.25 7.22 18.15
CA LEU A 7 -10.23 7.31 17.10
C LEU A 7 -9.05 6.38 17.40
N SER A 8 -8.65 6.25 18.66
CA SER A 8 -7.63 5.27 19.06
C SER A 8 -8.12 3.84 18.81
N LEU A 9 -9.36 3.53 19.16
CA LEU A 9 -9.95 2.20 18.92
C LEU A 9 -10.08 1.89 17.43
N ALA A 10 -10.40 2.89 16.60
CA ALA A 10 -10.43 2.74 15.15
C ALA A 10 -9.03 2.49 14.58
N ALA A 11 -8.01 3.22 15.08
CA ALA A 11 -6.63 3.04 14.66
C ALA A 11 -6.12 1.63 15.02
N GLU A 12 -6.37 1.18 16.24
CA GLU A 12 -6.00 -0.16 16.71
C GLU A 12 -6.59 -1.26 15.82
N LYS A 13 -7.90 -1.20 15.55
CA LYS A 13 -8.57 -2.15 14.64
C LYS A 13 -7.99 -2.14 13.23
N VAL A 14 -7.64 -0.97 12.70
CA VAL A 14 -7.01 -0.87 11.37
C VAL A 14 -5.61 -1.52 11.39
N GLY A 15 -4.83 -1.31 12.46
CA GLY A 15 -3.55 -1.99 12.65
C GLY A 15 -3.68 -3.51 12.67
N GLU A 16 -4.64 -4.04 13.44
CA GLU A 16 -4.94 -5.48 13.50
C GLU A 16 -5.33 -6.07 12.14
N ILE A 17 -6.30 -5.44 11.45
CA ILE A 17 -6.79 -5.90 10.14
C ILE A 17 -5.65 -5.93 9.12
N LEU A 18 -4.77 -4.93 9.15
CA LEU A 18 -3.69 -4.80 8.18
C LEU A 18 -2.42 -5.55 8.59
N GLY A 19 -2.33 -6.06 9.83
CA GLY A 19 -1.08 -6.58 10.40
C GLY A 19 0.03 -5.54 10.33
N ALA A 20 -0.29 -4.32 10.76
CA ALA A 20 0.55 -3.13 10.64
C ALA A 20 0.66 -2.41 12.00
N GLU A 21 1.77 -1.74 12.22
CA GLU A 21 1.98 -0.87 13.38
C GLU A 21 1.25 0.46 13.17
N MET A 22 0.75 1.04 14.25
CA MET A 22 0.07 2.33 14.24
C MET A 22 0.81 3.31 15.13
N GLU A 23 1.23 4.43 14.57
CA GLU A 23 1.94 5.48 15.28
C GLU A 23 1.22 6.81 15.14
N LEU A 24 1.17 7.60 16.21
CA LEU A 24 0.70 8.98 16.15
C LEU A 24 1.93 9.90 16.05
N TYR A 25 2.15 10.48 14.88
CA TYR A 25 3.28 11.36 14.60
C TYR A 25 2.78 12.73 14.15
N GLU A 26 3.20 13.80 14.83
CA GLU A 26 2.83 15.20 14.48
C GLU A 26 1.30 15.43 14.34
N GLY A 27 0.49 14.68 15.09
CA GLY A 27 -0.98 14.75 15.02
C GLY A 27 -1.62 14.03 13.81
N PHE A 28 -0.85 13.22 13.09
CA PHE A 28 -1.31 12.30 12.05
C PHE A 28 -1.17 10.86 12.52
N TRP A 29 -2.17 10.03 12.19
CA TRP A 29 -2.03 8.59 12.36
C TRP A 29 -1.24 8.03 11.19
N GLN A 30 -0.21 7.26 11.47
CA GLN A 30 0.60 6.55 10.50
C GLN A 30 0.36 5.05 10.65
N VAL A 31 -0.08 4.42 9.57
CA VAL A 31 -0.02 2.97 9.42
C VAL A 31 1.37 2.65 8.89
N ILE A 32 2.14 1.83 9.59
CA ILE A 32 3.46 1.37 9.15
C ILE A 32 3.41 -0.14 8.98
N LYS A 33 3.68 -0.61 7.77
CA LYS A 33 3.75 -2.03 7.46
C LYS A 33 5.10 -2.36 6.86
N LYS A 34 5.88 -3.18 7.57
CA LYS A 34 7.14 -3.72 7.08
C LYS A 34 6.90 -5.10 6.46
N ARG A 35 7.34 -5.28 5.22
CA ARG A 35 7.27 -6.55 4.51
C ARG A 35 8.66 -6.92 4.00
N THR A 36 9.13 -8.10 4.37
CA THR A 36 10.34 -8.69 3.81
C THR A 36 9.95 -9.58 2.63
N ILE A 37 10.50 -9.28 1.45
CA ILE A 37 10.35 -10.09 0.24
C ILE A 37 11.68 -10.78 -0.01
N LYS A 38 11.66 -12.10 -0.16
CA LYS A 38 12.84 -12.89 -0.54
C LYS A 38 12.56 -13.50 -1.91
N ALA A 39 13.44 -13.24 -2.88
CA ALA A 39 13.42 -13.93 -4.16
C ALA A 39 14.70 -14.75 -4.34
N HIS A 40 14.53 -15.97 -4.84
CA HIS A 40 15.63 -16.80 -5.29
C HIS A 40 15.84 -16.53 -6.78
N THR A 41 16.97 -15.93 -7.11
CA THR A 41 17.33 -15.60 -8.50
C THR A 41 18.15 -16.71 -9.16
N SER A 42 18.79 -17.56 -8.36
CA SER A 42 19.46 -18.80 -8.77
C SER A 42 19.58 -19.77 -7.58
N PHE A 43 20.17 -20.95 -7.78
CA PHE A 43 20.30 -21.99 -6.75
C PHE A 43 21.04 -21.48 -5.48
N ASP A 44 21.98 -20.54 -5.65
CA ASP A 44 22.83 -20.03 -4.57
C ASP A 44 22.63 -18.52 -4.28
N MET A 45 21.75 -17.82 -5.03
CA MET A 45 21.58 -16.37 -4.89
C MET A 45 20.16 -16.00 -4.45
N CYS A 46 20.06 -15.53 -3.20
CA CYS A 46 18.84 -15.02 -2.59
C CYS A 46 18.94 -13.50 -2.43
N VAL A 47 18.00 -12.77 -3.02
CA VAL A 47 17.87 -11.32 -2.83
C VAL A 47 16.73 -11.07 -1.84
N SER A 48 16.99 -10.23 -0.84
CA SER A 48 16.01 -9.85 0.17
C SER A 48 15.75 -8.35 0.11
N TRP A 49 14.51 -7.95 -0.16
CA TRP A 49 14.06 -6.57 -0.06
C TRP A 49 13.26 -6.37 1.21
N SER A 50 13.51 -5.26 1.91
CA SER A 50 12.65 -4.80 3.00
C SER A 50 11.83 -3.61 2.50
N LEU A 51 10.52 -3.77 2.47
CA LEU A 51 9.55 -2.75 2.11
C LEU A 51 8.91 -2.22 3.38
N GLU A 52 9.27 -1.01 3.77
CA GLU A 52 8.52 -0.23 4.73
C GLU A 52 7.50 0.64 3.98
N LEU A 53 6.22 0.31 4.15
CA LEU A 53 5.09 1.03 3.60
C LEU A 53 4.46 1.85 4.72
N SER A 54 4.36 3.17 4.54
CA SER A 54 3.69 4.04 5.50
C SER A 54 2.57 4.84 4.85
N VAL A 55 1.43 4.90 5.52
CA VAL A 55 0.28 5.73 5.10
C VAL A 55 -0.09 6.64 6.25
N SER A 56 0.06 7.94 6.03
CA SER A 56 -0.34 8.97 6.99
C SER A 56 -1.76 9.44 6.68
N PHE A 57 -2.62 9.48 7.69
CA PHE A 57 -3.98 10.00 7.57
C PHE A 57 -4.34 10.90 8.74
N LYS A 58 -5.19 11.89 8.47
CA LYS A 58 -5.78 12.78 9.48
C LYS A 58 -7.30 12.69 9.39
N PRO A 59 -8.01 12.61 10.53
CA PRO A 59 -9.46 12.77 10.53
C PRO A 59 -9.82 14.15 10.00
N SER A 60 -10.44 14.20 8.81
CA SER A 60 -11.01 15.44 8.27
C SER A 60 -12.41 15.65 8.88
N THR A 61 -12.69 16.87 9.35
CA THR A 61 -14.02 17.28 9.81
C THR A 61 -14.92 17.72 8.65
N HIS A 62 -14.41 17.73 7.42
CA HIS A 62 -15.16 18.01 6.21
C HIS A 62 -15.22 16.76 5.36
N ASN A 63 -16.38 16.50 4.74
CA ASN A 63 -16.61 15.47 3.71
C ASN A 63 -15.78 15.77 2.44
N GLN A 64 -14.46 15.92 2.58
CA GLN A 64 -13.55 15.95 1.46
C GLN A 64 -13.56 14.57 0.82
N LEU A 65 -13.66 14.55 -0.51
CA LEU A 65 -13.59 13.34 -1.31
C LEU A 65 -12.22 12.69 -1.09
N ALA A 66 -12.21 11.48 -0.51
CA ALA A 66 -11.03 10.65 -0.46
C ALA A 66 -10.80 10.05 -1.86
N ILE A 67 -9.58 10.18 -2.37
CA ILE A 67 -9.18 9.51 -3.62
C ILE A 67 -8.68 8.12 -3.24
N ASN A 68 -9.29 7.08 -3.79
CA ASN A 68 -8.82 5.71 -3.60
C ASN A 68 -7.55 5.51 -4.43
N LYS A 69 -6.42 5.30 -3.76
CA LYS A 69 -5.13 5.04 -4.41
C LYS A 69 -4.62 3.67 -4.01
N ALA A 70 -4.08 2.95 -4.99
CA ALA A 70 -3.40 1.67 -4.77
C ALA A 70 -2.00 1.72 -5.39
N GLU A 71 -1.03 1.16 -4.67
CA GLU A 71 0.34 0.97 -5.17
C GLU A 71 0.67 -0.52 -5.13
N VAL A 72 1.18 -1.04 -6.25
CA VAL A 72 1.58 -2.44 -6.38
C VAL A 72 3.06 -2.48 -6.74
N PHE A 73 3.87 -3.01 -5.83
CA PHE A 73 5.29 -3.24 -6.05
C PHE A 73 5.52 -4.65 -6.58
N LEU A 74 6.21 -4.75 -7.70
CA LEU A 74 6.43 -5.98 -8.46
C LEU A 74 7.91 -6.15 -8.75
N LEU A 75 8.40 -7.38 -8.67
CA LEU A 75 9.71 -7.74 -9.19
C LEU A 75 9.71 -7.62 -10.73
N PRO A 76 10.89 -7.41 -11.35
CA PRO A 76 11.00 -7.37 -12.81
C PRO A 76 10.31 -8.54 -13.53
N GLU A 77 10.48 -9.74 -13.00
CA GLU A 77 9.90 -10.97 -13.53
C GLU A 77 8.36 -11.07 -13.36
N GLU A 78 7.77 -10.32 -12.41
CA GLU A 78 6.34 -10.35 -12.13
C GLU A 78 5.55 -9.39 -13.01
N LEU A 79 6.18 -8.34 -13.53
CA LEU A 79 5.50 -7.21 -14.18
C LEU A 79 4.64 -7.65 -15.37
N ALA A 80 5.21 -8.46 -16.26
CA ALA A 80 4.51 -8.90 -17.48
C ALA A 80 3.29 -9.78 -17.14
N SER A 81 3.49 -10.76 -16.26
CA SER A 81 2.44 -11.67 -15.80
C SER A 81 1.31 -10.93 -15.09
N PHE A 82 1.67 -10.00 -14.19
CA PHE A 82 0.69 -9.19 -13.45
C PHE A 82 -0.12 -8.29 -14.38
N THR A 83 0.55 -7.57 -15.28
CA THR A 83 -0.13 -6.63 -16.20
C THR A 83 -1.06 -7.38 -17.15
N GLY A 84 -0.62 -8.55 -17.66
CA GLY A 84 -1.46 -9.42 -18.47
C GLY A 84 -2.72 -9.88 -17.73
N ALA A 85 -2.56 -10.36 -16.49
CA ALA A 85 -3.69 -10.79 -15.65
C ALA A 85 -4.65 -9.63 -15.33
N LEU A 86 -4.11 -8.43 -15.07
CA LEU A 86 -4.90 -7.24 -14.76
C LEU A 86 -5.76 -6.79 -15.96
N ILE A 87 -5.21 -6.83 -17.18
CA ILE A 87 -5.95 -6.50 -18.40
C ILE A 87 -7.08 -7.50 -18.67
N GLN A 88 -6.83 -8.78 -18.40
CA GLN A 88 -7.80 -9.86 -18.62
C GLN A 88 -8.82 -10.00 -17.48
N HIS A 89 -8.69 -9.19 -16.43
CA HIS A 89 -9.54 -9.31 -15.26
C HIS A 89 -11.00 -8.94 -15.60
N PRO A 90 -11.99 -9.74 -15.17
CA PRO A 90 -13.40 -9.54 -15.54
C PRO A 90 -14.01 -8.27 -14.93
N ILE A 91 -13.41 -7.74 -13.86
CA ILE A 91 -13.81 -6.47 -13.24
C ILE A 91 -12.93 -5.38 -13.83
N HIS A 92 -13.55 -4.49 -14.60
CA HIS A 92 -12.89 -3.34 -15.20
C HIS A 92 -12.62 -2.22 -14.16
N PHE A 93 -11.62 -1.40 -14.46
CA PHE A 93 -11.41 -0.17 -13.72
C PHE A 93 -12.56 0.82 -13.91
N PRO A 94 -12.79 1.72 -12.93
CA PRO A 94 -13.70 2.85 -13.08
C PRO A 94 -13.34 3.68 -14.31
N SER A 95 -14.31 4.36 -14.93
CA SER A 95 -14.07 5.21 -16.10
C SER A 95 -13.15 6.41 -15.81
N SER A 96 -13.05 6.82 -14.54
CA SER A 96 -12.21 7.92 -14.07
C SER A 96 -11.04 7.39 -13.24
N PHE A 97 -10.12 6.67 -13.87
CA PHE A 97 -8.89 6.20 -13.23
C PHE A 97 -7.65 6.70 -13.99
N SER A 98 -6.53 6.70 -13.28
CA SER A 98 -5.20 6.98 -13.78
C SER A 98 -4.26 5.85 -13.37
N GLN A 99 -3.35 5.48 -14.28
CA GLN A 99 -2.32 4.49 -14.02
C GLN A 99 -0.94 5.08 -14.33
N ARG A 100 0.02 4.86 -13.44
CA ARG A 100 1.43 5.24 -13.66
C ARG A 100 2.35 4.09 -13.28
N LEU A 101 3.32 3.80 -14.14
CA LEU A 101 4.42 2.88 -13.87
C LEU A 101 5.68 3.67 -13.52
N SER A 102 6.36 3.29 -12.44
CA SER A 102 7.69 3.79 -12.07
C SER A 102 8.59 2.64 -11.62
N THR A 103 9.89 2.92 -11.44
CA THR A 103 10.84 2.01 -10.82
C THR A 103 11.32 2.61 -9.51
N GLU A 104 11.15 1.87 -8.41
CA GLU A 104 11.46 2.30 -7.05
C GLU A 104 12.15 1.16 -6.31
N ARG A 105 13.32 1.45 -5.72
CA ARG A 105 14.08 0.48 -4.91
C ARG A 105 14.39 -0.83 -5.66
N GLY A 106 14.59 -0.76 -6.98
CA GLY A 106 14.85 -1.92 -7.84
C GLY A 106 13.62 -2.75 -8.23
N MET A 107 12.42 -2.31 -7.84
CA MET A 107 11.13 -2.92 -8.19
C MET A 107 10.32 -2.01 -9.11
N HIS A 108 9.39 -2.57 -9.86
CA HIS A 108 8.38 -1.80 -10.57
C HIS A 108 7.24 -1.44 -9.61
N CYS A 109 6.77 -0.20 -9.68
CA CYS A 109 5.61 0.27 -8.93
C CYS A 109 4.51 0.69 -9.91
N ILE A 110 3.36 0.02 -9.84
CA ILE A 110 2.14 0.43 -10.54
C ILE A 110 1.28 1.21 -9.54
N ARG A 111 1.04 2.48 -9.84
CA ARG A 111 0.11 3.33 -9.10
C ARG A 111 -1.21 3.45 -9.84
N LEU A 112 -2.30 3.24 -9.11
CA LEU A 112 -3.68 3.38 -9.57
C LEU A 112 -4.38 4.43 -8.69
N ALA A 113 -5.05 5.41 -9.30
CA ALA A 113 -5.74 6.49 -8.61
C ALA A 113 -6.95 7.00 -9.38
#